data_AF-A0A8J7VP35-F1
#
_entry.id   AF-A0A8J7VP35-F1
#
_cell.length_a   1.000
_cell.length_b   1.000
_cell.length_c   1.000
_cell.angle_alpha   90.00
_cell.angle_beta   90.00
_cell.angle_gamma   90.00
#
_symmetry.space_group_name_H-M   'P 1'
#
loop_
_entity.id
_entity.type
_entity.pdbx_description
1 polymer ?
#
loop_
_entity_poly.entity_id
_entity_poly.type
_entity_poly.pdbx_seq_one_letter_code
_entity_poly.pdbx_strand_id
1 'polypeptide(L)'
;VWSPRGDMIAFTKQGDGRFYIGVMRTEGDEERLLTASFLDEGPTWAPNGRVIMFMRESAGAGGQSGLFSVDISGRNLRQIPTEGAASDPAWSPLLP
;
A
#
# COMPACT_ATOMS: atom_id res chain seq x y z
N VAL A 1 3.68 -6.06 -6.67
CA VAL A 1 2.80 -5.80 -7.84
C VAL A 1 3.41 -4.73 -8.74
N TRP A 2 3.33 -4.90 -10.06
CA TRP A 2 3.84 -3.92 -11.04
C TRP A 2 2.94 -2.70 -11.13
N SER A 3 3.54 -1.51 -11.30
CA SER A 3 2.82 -0.29 -11.63
C SER A 3 2.17 -0.40 -13.03
N PRO A 4 1.08 0.34 -13.32
CA PRO A 4 0.43 0.32 -14.64
C PRO A 4 1.34 0.71 -15.81
N ARG A 5 2.37 1.53 -15.54
CA ARG A 5 3.37 1.94 -16.54
C ARG A 5 4.51 0.93 -16.71
N GLY A 6 4.60 -0.07 -15.82
CA GLY A 6 5.61 -1.12 -15.88
C GLY A 6 7.01 -0.72 -15.43
N ASP A 7 7.20 0.47 -14.85
CA ASP A 7 8.53 1.00 -14.47
C ASP A 7 8.84 0.91 -12.97
N MET A 8 7.83 0.59 -12.14
CA MET A 8 7.99 0.38 -10.70
C MET A 8 7.28 -0.88 -10.20
N ILE A 9 7.78 -1.40 -9.08
CA ILE A 9 7.20 -2.50 -8.30
C ILE A 9 6.82 -1.97 -6.93
N ALA A 10 5.60 -2.23 -6.47
CA ALA A 10 5.21 -2.07 -5.07
C ALA A 10 5.32 -3.41 -4.33
N PHE A 11 5.77 -3.38 -3.08
CA PHE A 11 6.03 -4.57 -2.27
C PHE A 11 5.71 -4.34 -0.80
N THR A 12 5.52 -5.44 -0.08
CA THR A 12 5.54 -5.48 1.39
C THR A 12 6.96 -5.82 1.84
N LYS A 13 7.47 -5.10 2.83
CA LYS A 13 8.73 -5.42 3.52
C LYS A 13 8.44 -5.62 5.00
N GLN A 14 9.15 -6.57 5.61
CA GLN A 14 9.12 -6.80 7.04
C GLN A 14 10.52 -6.60 7.61
N GLY A 15 10.62 -5.90 8.73
CA GLY A 15 11.88 -5.62 9.41
C GLY A 15 11.67 -4.94 10.75
N ASP A 16 12.50 -5.27 11.75
CA ASP A 16 12.45 -4.69 13.10
C ASP A 16 11.06 -4.75 13.77
N GLY A 17 10.34 -5.86 13.54
CA GLY A 17 8.99 -6.07 14.08
C GLY A 17 7.92 -5.16 13.47
N ARG A 18 8.19 -4.56 12.31
CA ARG A 18 7.26 -3.70 11.57
C ARG A 18 7.09 -4.17 10.13
N PHE A 19 5.98 -3.75 9.55
CA PHE A 19 5.67 -3.92 8.14
C PHE A 19 5.63 -2.58 7.44
N TYR A 20 6.01 -2.60 6.16
CA TYR A 20 6.17 -1.42 5.33
C TYR A 20 5.56 -1.70 3.96
N ILE A 21 4.85 -0.73 3.41
CA ILE A 21 4.61 -0.65 1.97
C ILE A 21 5.78 0.11 1.35
N GLY A 22 6.43 -0.49 0.35
CA GLY A 22 7.51 0.12 -0.39
C GLY A 22 7.27 0.11 -1.89
N VAL A 23 8.03 0.95 -2.59
CA VAL A 23 8.16 0.96 -4.05
C VAL A 23 9.63 0.98 -4.45
N MET A 24 9.95 0.40 -5.60
CA MET A 24 11.28 0.43 -6.20
C MET A 24 11.17 0.38 -7.71
N ARG A 25 12.24 0.74 -8.43
CA ARG A 25 12.34 0.51 -9.86
C ARG A 25 12.45 -0.98 -10.17
N THR A 26 12.14 -1.36 -11.40
CA THR A 26 12.19 -2.74 -11.88
C THR A 26 13.59 -3.33 -11.90
N GLU A 27 14.59 -2.47 -12.02
CA GLU A 27 16.01 -2.84 -11.96
C GLU A 27 16.48 -3.15 -10.51
N GLY A 28 15.61 -2.94 -9.52
CA GLY A 28 15.89 -3.21 -8.10
C GLY A 28 16.54 -2.06 -7.34
N ASP A 29 16.70 -0.89 -7.96
CA ASP A 29 17.21 0.33 -7.34
C ASP A 29 16.09 1.30 -6.90
N GLU A 30 16.50 2.41 -6.29
CA GLU A 30 15.60 3.47 -5.78
C GLU A 30 14.49 2.96 -4.82
N GLU A 31 14.84 2.03 -3.91
CA GLU A 31 13.91 1.58 -2.87
C GLU A 31 13.43 2.77 -2.03
N ARG A 32 12.10 2.89 -1.90
CA ARG A 32 11.45 3.85 -1.02
C ARG A 32 10.37 3.17 -0.20
N LEU A 33 10.50 3.25 1.12
CA LEU A 33 9.46 2.86 2.07
C LEU A 33 8.48 4.03 2.23
N LEU A 34 7.20 3.77 1.97
CA LEU A 34 6.11 4.76 2.00
C LEU A 34 5.40 4.79 3.35
N THR A 35 5.41 3.67 4.08
CA THR A 35 4.72 3.52 5.35
C THR A 35 5.54 2.68 6.33
N ALA A 36 5.20 2.76 7.61
CA ALA A 36 5.70 1.87 8.65
C ALA A 36 4.60 1.68 9.70
N SER A 37 4.22 0.43 9.98
CA SER A 37 3.14 0.11 10.91
C SER A 37 3.35 -1.27 11.57
N PHE A 38 2.40 -1.66 12.42
CA PHE A 38 2.35 -3.01 12.98
C PHE A 38 2.14 -4.07 11.89
N LEU A 39 1.16 -3.87 11.01
CA LEU A 39 0.93 -4.72 9.84
C LEU A 39 0.41 -3.84 8.69
N ASP A 40 1.18 -3.78 7.61
CA ASP A 40 0.87 -3.07 6.36
C ASP A 40 1.16 -4.03 5.20
N GLU A 41 0.15 -4.49 4.48
CA GLU A 41 0.32 -5.50 3.44
C GLU A 41 -0.64 -5.34 2.25
N GLY A 42 -0.43 -6.16 1.22
CA GLY A 42 -1.30 -6.23 0.05
C GLY A 42 -1.39 -4.93 -0.76
N PRO A 43 -0.26 -4.32 -1.17
CA PRO A 43 -0.31 -3.09 -1.95
C PRO A 43 -0.94 -3.33 -3.33
N THR A 44 -1.78 -2.41 -3.77
CA THR A 44 -2.33 -2.34 -5.14
C THR A 44 -2.22 -0.95 -5.71
N TRP A 45 -1.90 -0.88 -7.01
CA TRP A 45 -1.73 0.38 -7.72
C TRP A 45 -3.06 0.95 -8.17
N ALA A 46 -3.26 2.25 -7.94
CA ALA A 46 -4.26 3.00 -8.67
C ALA A 46 -3.91 3.00 -10.18
N PRO A 47 -4.89 3.00 -11.10
CA PRO A 47 -4.63 2.92 -12.54
C PRO A 47 -3.80 4.10 -13.09
N ASN A 48 -3.77 5.22 -12.37
CA ASN A 48 -2.94 6.39 -12.70
C ASN A 48 -1.45 6.24 -12.31
N GLY A 49 -1.08 5.16 -11.60
CA GLY A 49 0.30 4.88 -11.19
C GLY A 49 0.90 5.83 -10.15
N ARG A 50 0.07 6.58 -9.39
CA ARG A 50 0.54 7.56 -8.39
C ARG A 50 0.17 7.24 -6.94
N VAL A 51 -0.82 6.38 -6.75
CA VAL A 51 -1.36 6.05 -5.42
C VAL A 51 -1.30 4.55 -5.23
N ILE A 52 -0.91 4.14 -4.02
CA ILE A 52 -1.01 2.76 -3.55
C ILE A 52 -2.15 2.69 -2.55
N MET A 53 -3.03 1.70 -2.71
CA MET A 53 -3.94 1.27 -1.66
C MET A 53 -3.40 -0.02 -1.03
N PHE A 54 -3.60 -0.20 0.27
CA PHE A 54 -3.10 -1.36 1.01
C PHE A 54 -3.99 -1.61 2.23
N MET A 55 -3.85 -2.78 2.84
CA MET A 55 -4.48 -3.11 4.11
C MET A 55 -3.53 -2.78 5.26
N ARG A 56 -4.07 -2.19 6.33
CA ARG A 56 -3.37 -1.99 7.59
C ARG A 56 -4.17 -2.59 8.74
N GLU A 57 -3.49 -3.30 9.63
CA GLU A 57 -4.07 -3.80 10.88
C GLU A 57 -3.38 -3.15 12.08
N SER A 58 -4.19 -2.77 13.07
CA SER A 58 -3.69 -2.24 14.34
C SER A 58 -3.28 -3.37 15.28
N ALA A 59 -2.26 -3.14 16.12
CA ALA A 59 -1.81 -4.13 17.08
C ALA A 59 -2.86 -4.43 18.19
N GLY A 60 -2.79 -5.63 18.76
CA GLY A 60 -3.54 -6.03 19.95
C GLY A 60 -4.79 -6.86 19.65
N ALA A 61 -5.40 -7.43 20.70
CA ALA A 61 -6.52 -8.38 20.58
C ALA A 61 -7.80 -7.79 19.96
N GLY A 62 -7.91 -6.45 19.90
CA GLY A 62 -9.00 -5.73 19.23
C GLY A 62 -8.59 -5.11 17.89
N GLY A 63 -7.46 -5.52 17.32
CA GLY A 63 -7.00 -5.08 16.00
C GLY A 63 -8.08 -5.29 14.95
N GLN A 64 -8.27 -4.29 14.09
CA GLN A 64 -9.16 -4.37 12.95
C GLN A 64 -8.38 -3.96 11.71
N SER A 65 -8.64 -4.66 10.61
CA SER A 65 -8.10 -4.32 9.30
C SER A 65 -8.87 -3.14 8.71
N GLY A 66 -8.14 -2.24 8.07
CA GLY A 66 -8.72 -1.14 7.31
C GLY A 66 -7.93 -0.90 6.03
N LEU A 67 -8.59 -0.28 5.06
CA LEU A 67 -7.95 0.12 3.83
C LEU A 67 -7.30 1.49 4.00
N PHE A 68 -6.08 1.64 3.52
CA PHE A 68 -5.33 2.88 3.53
C PHE A 68 -4.81 3.19 2.14
N SER A 69 -4.64 4.47 1.85
CA SER A 69 -4.01 4.92 0.61
C SER A 69 -2.86 5.87 0.91
N VAL A 70 -1.82 5.83 0.07
CA VAL A 70 -0.65 6.72 0.15
C VAL A 70 -0.17 7.07 -1.24
N ASP A 71 0.32 8.29 -1.43
CA ASP A 71 0.99 8.70 -2.66
C ASP A 71 2.40 8.08 -2.75
N ILE A 72 2.91 7.82 -3.95
CA ILE A 72 4.28 7.29 -4.16
C ILE A 72 5.41 8.19 -3.63
N SER A 73 5.11 9.45 -3.30
CA SER A 73 6.03 10.33 -2.57
C SER A 73 6.08 10.03 -1.06
N GLY A 74 5.28 9.10 -0.55
CA GLY A 74 5.09 8.82 0.88
C GLY A 74 4.20 9.84 1.61
N ARG A 75 3.49 10.70 0.86
CA ARG A 75 2.60 11.73 1.41
C ARG A 75 1.14 11.32 1.28
N ASN A 76 0.25 12.11 1.90
CA ASN A 76 -1.20 11.91 1.84
C ASN A 76 -1.65 10.51 2.30
N LEU A 77 -0.94 9.93 3.26
CA LEU A 77 -1.38 8.71 3.92
C LEU A 77 -2.73 8.96 4.61
N ARG A 78 -3.74 8.19 4.24
CA ARG A 78 -5.09 8.30 4.82
C ARG A 78 -5.80 6.96 4.84
N GLN A 79 -6.68 6.79 5.82
CA GLN A 79 -7.63 5.69 5.86
C GLN A 79 -8.76 5.92 4.86
N ILE A 80 -9.24 4.85 4.24
CA ILE A 80 -10.41 4.83 3.38
C ILE A 80 -11.61 4.42 4.24
N PRO A 81 -12.70 5.22 4.27
CA PRO A 81 -13.89 4.87 5.03
C PRO A 81 -14.54 3.60 4.49
N THR A 82 -14.86 2.68 5.38
CA THR A 82 -15.60 1.44 5.14
C THR A 82 -16.60 1.23 6.26
N GLU A 83 -17.68 0.47 6.02
CA GLU A 83 -18.71 0.21 7.03
C GLU A 83 -18.22 -0.69 8.18
N GLY A 84 -17.12 -1.43 7.96
CA GLY A 84 -16.48 -2.28 8.95
C GLY A 84 -15.03 -2.58 8.58
N ALA A 85 -14.48 -3.66 9.14
CA ALA A 85 -13.15 -4.12 8.79
C ALA A 85 -13.04 -4.44 7.29
N ALA A 86 -11.88 -4.15 6.70
CA ALA A 86 -11.68 -4.31 5.27
C ALA A 86 -10.24 -4.70 4.94
N SER A 87 -10.12 -5.61 3.98
CA SER A 87 -8.86 -6.13 3.44
C SER A 87 -8.92 -6.25 1.92
N ASP A 88 -7.81 -6.63 1.30
CA ASP A 88 -7.73 -7.01 -0.11
C ASP A 88 -8.22 -5.92 -1.10
N PRO A 89 -7.63 -4.70 -1.07
CA PRO A 89 -8.07 -3.61 -1.92
C PRO A 89 -7.82 -3.89 -3.41
N ALA A 90 -8.77 -3.53 -4.26
CA ALA A 90 -8.60 -3.53 -5.70
C ALA A 90 -9.11 -2.23 -6.32
N TRP A 91 -8.51 -1.82 -7.43
CA TRP A 91 -8.97 -0.68 -8.21
C TRP A 91 -9.74 -1.15 -9.43
N SER A 92 -10.81 -0.41 -9.77
CA SER A 92 -11.44 -0.56 -11.09
C SER A 92 -10.45 -0.18 -12.20
N PRO A 93 -10.69 -0.62 -13.44
CA PRO A 93 -10.00 -0.08 -14.60
C PRO A 93 -10.17 1.44 -14.72
N LEU A 94 -9.38 2.07 -15.61
CA LEU A 94 -9.62 3.44 -16.05
C LEU A 94 -11.02 3.53 -16.66
N LEU A 95 -11.80 4.53 -16.24
CA LEU A 95 -13.06 4.86 -16.90
C LEU A 95 -12.76 5.51 -18.27
N PRO A 96 -13.55 5.20 -19.32
CA PRO A 96 -13.38 5.78 -20.66
C PRO A 96 -13.57 7.30 -20.71
#